data_AF-A0A517N5G7-F1
#
_entry.id   AF-A0A517N5G7-F1
#
_cell.length_a   1.000
_cell.length_b   1.000
_cell.length_c   1.000
_cell.angle_alpha   90.00
_cell.angle_beta   90.00
_cell.angle_gamma   90.00
#
_symmetry.space_group_name_H-M   'P 1'
#
loop_
_entity.id
_entity.type
_entity.pdbx_description
1 polymer ?
#
loop_
_entity_poly.entity_id
_entity_poly.type
_entity_poly.pdbx_seq_one_letter_code
_entity_poly.pdbx_strand_id
1 'polypeptide(L)'
;MMCLGEVDFAIGDDQGTVSHDDFRCEAVSVITSGSSMMKTAVADLGELPAGQHGLAVVRLTNPFDFDIPISSITGGVGCKNPSLRSNEIPALGVAVLQFQVSPPTRNRDSVFRATLRLAVDRTKTGVPSITTVRVALTYRIKGMLCFPDRLISVDVPDGESMPLAIPFISTLDRPLSQLQVKTSGVAEGIEGKIVASDGASSVQVVIDAGAAKFRGGHATITLADPTSGLSDSVELVIYRQQPVRISPRTLHFRQSESGLSAVAILQIVSDDDQSNPGGDRDPVSSLFCEAFVDGQELSVSTTRVSDKIYRIQVQTTSDALERAADENELRQIQWNVIAGDEKVLVQSFFAVSRSAVSEL
;
A
#
# COMPACT_ATOMS: atom_id res chain seq x y z
N MET A 1 -44.70 -22.23 -9.98
CA MET A 1 -44.44 -22.43 -8.54
C MET A 1 -44.23 -23.92 -8.35
N MET A 2 -43.00 -24.41 -8.54
CA MET A 2 -42.65 -25.82 -8.39
C MET A 2 -41.82 -25.97 -7.14
N CYS A 3 -42.26 -26.83 -6.22
CA CYS A 3 -41.52 -27.19 -5.03
C CYS A 3 -40.28 -27.98 -5.45
N LEU A 4 -39.08 -27.45 -5.16
CA LEU A 4 -37.84 -28.21 -5.21
C LEU A 4 -37.88 -29.18 -4.04
N GLY A 5 -38.01 -30.48 -4.33
CA GLY A 5 -37.86 -31.53 -3.34
C GLY A 5 -36.42 -31.55 -2.82
N GLU A 6 -36.27 -31.62 -1.50
CA GLU A 6 -34.99 -31.97 -0.87
C GLU A 6 -34.58 -33.35 -1.38
N VAL A 7 -33.49 -33.38 -2.15
CA VAL A 7 -32.85 -34.64 -2.52
C VAL A 7 -31.62 -34.80 -1.65
N ASP A 8 -31.78 -35.60 -0.59
CA ASP A 8 -30.68 -36.10 0.22
C ASP A 8 -29.84 -37.06 -0.62
N PHE A 9 -28.64 -36.63 -1.00
CA PHE A 9 -27.64 -37.49 -1.59
C PHE A 9 -26.51 -37.70 -0.60
N ALA A 10 -26.33 -38.95 -0.17
CA ALA A 10 -25.16 -39.40 0.57
C ALA A 10 -23.89 -39.09 -0.25
N ILE A 11 -23.07 -38.17 0.27
CA ILE A 11 -21.75 -37.88 -0.28
C ILE A 11 -20.86 -39.06 0.08
N GLY A 12 -20.43 -39.83 -0.94
CA GLY A 12 -19.42 -40.87 -0.75
C GLY A 12 -18.13 -40.28 -0.18
N ASP A 13 -17.71 -40.84 0.95
CA ASP A 13 -16.44 -40.60 1.63
C ASP A 13 -15.27 -41.07 0.76
N ASP A 14 -14.82 -40.21 -0.16
CA ASP A 14 -13.48 -40.34 -0.73
C ASP A 14 -12.56 -39.44 0.11
N GLN A 15 -12.18 -39.94 1.28
CA GLN A 15 -11.31 -39.25 2.23
C GLN A 15 -9.88 -39.24 1.69
N GLY A 16 -9.55 -38.22 0.90
CA GLY A 16 -8.23 -37.62 1.03
C GLY A 16 -8.09 -37.22 2.50
N THR A 17 -7.08 -37.75 3.19
CA THR A 17 -6.82 -37.49 4.62
C THR A 17 -6.68 -35.98 4.85
N VAL A 18 -7.80 -35.36 5.22
CA VAL A 18 -7.88 -33.97 5.67
C VAL A 18 -7.08 -33.93 6.96
N SER A 19 -6.00 -33.16 7.00
CA SER A 19 -5.24 -33.00 8.24
C SER A 19 -6.15 -32.34 9.27
N HIS A 20 -5.93 -32.61 10.56
CA HIS A 20 -6.81 -32.16 11.63
C HIS A 20 -6.98 -30.61 11.74
N ASP A 21 -6.21 -29.84 10.96
CA ASP A 21 -6.21 -28.37 10.93
C ASP A 21 -6.82 -27.75 9.64
N ASP A 22 -7.36 -28.57 8.71
CA ASP A 22 -7.95 -28.08 7.47
C ASP A 22 -9.47 -27.87 7.60
N PHE A 23 -9.97 -26.71 7.19
CA PHE A 23 -11.42 -26.44 7.18
C PHE A 23 -12.09 -26.92 5.88
N ARG A 24 -13.42 -27.11 5.92
CA ARG A 24 -14.23 -27.38 4.72
C ARG A 24 -15.36 -26.36 4.60
N CYS A 25 -15.56 -25.80 3.41
CA CYS A 25 -16.67 -24.91 3.11
C CYS A 25 -17.41 -25.34 1.84
N GLU A 26 -18.72 -25.07 1.80
CA GLU A 26 -19.58 -25.43 0.69
C GLU A 26 -20.40 -24.22 0.23
N ALA A 27 -20.57 -24.08 -1.09
CA ALA A 27 -21.38 -23.03 -1.69
C ALA A 27 -22.16 -23.56 -2.90
N VAL A 28 -23.24 -22.87 -3.23
CA VAL A 28 -24.05 -23.14 -4.42
C VAL A 28 -23.99 -21.95 -5.34
N SER A 29 -23.90 -22.20 -6.64
CA SER A 29 -23.93 -21.16 -7.65
C SER A 29 -24.70 -21.60 -8.88
N VAL A 30 -25.34 -20.64 -9.54
CA VAL A 30 -26.04 -20.86 -10.81
C VAL A 30 -25.27 -20.17 -11.92
N ILE A 31 -25.02 -20.89 -13.01
CA ILE A 31 -24.36 -20.33 -14.19
C ILE A 31 -25.33 -19.40 -14.91
N THR A 32 -24.96 -18.13 -15.03
CA THR A 32 -25.70 -17.12 -15.77
C THR A 32 -25.02 -16.78 -17.09
N SER A 33 -25.79 -16.22 -18.02
CA SER A 33 -25.25 -15.63 -19.24
C SER A 33 -24.49 -14.35 -18.92
N GLY A 34 -23.21 -14.31 -19.27
CA GLY A 34 -22.40 -13.09 -19.30
C GLY A 34 -22.40 -12.49 -20.70
N SER A 35 -21.27 -12.58 -21.38
CA SER A 35 -21.17 -12.25 -22.81
C SER A 35 -21.50 -13.44 -23.70
N SER A 36 -21.60 -13.24 -25.02
CA SER A 36 -21.79 -14.32 -26.00
C SER A 36 -20.72 -15.41 -25.92
N MET A 37 -19.53 -15.08 -25.39
CA MET A 37 -18.39 -16.00 -25.28
C MET A 37 -18.09 -16.51 -23.87
N MET A 38 -18.74 -15.95 -22.84
CA MET A 38 -18.43 -16.20 -21.44
C MET A 38 -19.70 -16.39 -20.62
N LYS A 39 -19.76 -17.50 -19.89
CA LYS A 39 -20.75 -17.71 -18.83
C LYS A 39 -20.14 -17.37 -17.48
N THR A 40 -20.96 -16.95 -16.52
CA THR A 40 -20.48 -16.53 -15.19
C THR A 40 -21.26 -17.24 -14.10
N ALA A 41 -20.62 -17.58 -13.00
CA ALA A 41 -21.22 -18.05 -11.76
C ALA A 41 -20.61 -17.25 -10.61
N VAL A 42 -21.41 -16.92 -9.59
CA VAL A 42 -20.95 -16.23 -8.37
C VAL A 42 -21.18 -17.15 -7.19
N ALA A 43 -20.14 -17.46 -6.43
CA ALA A 43 -20.23 -18.25 -5.21
C ALA A 43 -19.68 -17.45 -4.03
N ASP A 44 -20.46 -17.40 -2.95
CA ASP A 44 -20.05 -16.88 -1.66
C ASP A 44 -19.65 -18.07 -0.77
N LEU A 45 -18.40 -18.11 -0.32
CA LEU A 45 -17.88 -19.17 0.55
C LEU A 45 -18.07 -18.83 2.04
N GLY A 46 -18.71 -17.70 2.36
CA GLY A 46 -18.96 -17.26 3.74
C GLY A 46 -17.71 -16.71 4.42
N GLU A 47 -17.47 -17.12 5.66
CA GLU A 47 -16.33 -16.69 6.47
C GLU A 47 -15.28 -17.78 6.56
N LEU A 48 -14.03 -17.47 6.16
CA LEU A 48 -12.93 -18.43 6.15
C LEU A 48 -11.80 -17.98 7.10
N PRO A 49 -11.21 -18.89 7.89
CA PRO A 49 -10.16 -18.54 8.86
C PRO A 49 -8.87 -18.10 8.16
N ALA A 50 -8.31 -16.97 8.60
CA ALA A 50 -7.07 -16.40 8.08
C ALA A 50 -5.89 -17.37 8.26
N GLY A 51 -5.10 -17.57 7.20
CA GLY A 51 -3.87 -18.35 7.24
C GLY A 51 -4.03 -19.87 7.29
N GLN A 52 -5.26 -20.38 7.39
CA GLN A 52 -5.52 -21.82 7.36
C GLN A 52 -5.75 -22.31 5.94
N HIS A 53 -5.44 -23.57 5.70
CA HIS A 53 -5.77 -24.24 4.44
C HIS A 53 -7.12 -24.94 4.58
N GLY A 54 -7.84 -25.08 3.48
CA GLY A 54 -9.13 -25.75 3.51
C GLY A 54 -9.59 -26.21 2.13
N LEU A 55 -10.58 -27.09 2.13
CA LEU A 55 -11.24 -27.59 0.93
C LEU A 55 -12.55 -26.81 0.70
N ALA A 56 -12.65 -26.15 -0.44
CA ALA A 56 -13.88 -25.49 -0.89
C ALA A 56 -14.59 -26.36 -1.93
N VAL A 57 -15.90 -26.52 -1.75
CA VAL A 57 -16.79 -27.26 -2.67
C VAL A 57 -17.87 -26.34 -3.19
N VAL A 58 -17.93 -26.13 -4.50
CA VAL A 58 -18.95 -25.30 -5.16
C VAL A 58 -19.82 -26.18 -6.05
N ARG A 59 -21.12 -26.21 -5.77
CA ARG A 59 -22.13 -26.87 -6.61
C ARG A 59 -22.56 -25.89 -7.71
N LEU A 60 -22.14 -26.17 -8.94
CA LEU A 60 -22.45 -25.36 -10.13
C LEU A 60 -23.70 -25.90 -10.81
N THR A 61 -24.77 -25.13 -10.82
CA THR A 61 -26.01 -25.46 -11.52
C THR A 61 -25.97 -24.89 -12.93
N ASN A 62 -26.14 -25.73 -13.94
CA ASN A 62 -26.27 -25.35 -15.33
C ASN A 62 -27.76 -25.23 -15.69
N PRO A 63 -28.30 -24.02 -15.89
CA PRO A 63 -29.72 -23.86 -16.25
C PRO A 63 -29.97 -24.02 -17.75
N PHE A 64 -28.94 -24.31 -18.56
CA PHE A 64 -29.07 -24.46 -20.01
C PHE A 64 -29.40 -25.92 -20.38
N ASP A 65 -30.01 -26.09 -21.54
CA ASP A 65 -30.43 -27.38 -22.12
C ASP A 65 -29.31 -28.11 -22.89
N PHE A 66 -28.06 -27.68 -22.73
CA PHE A 66 -26.87 -28.29 -23.32
C PHE A 66 -25.77 -28.50 -22.30
N ASP A 67 -24.94 -29.52 -22.52
CA ASP A 67 -23.78 -29.84 -21.69
C ASP A 67 -22.65 -28.84 -21.91
N ILE A 68 -21.92 -28.53 -20.84
CA ILE A 68 -20.74 -27.66 -20.87
C ILE A 68 -19.50 -28.53 -20.58
N PRO A 69 -18.87 -29.13 -21.61
CA PRO A 69 -17.65 -29.92 -21.47
C PRO A 69 -16.47 -29.01 -21.11
N ILE A 70 -15.71 -29.39 -20.09
CA ILE A 70 -14.58 -28.62 -19.55
C ILE A 70 -13.27 -29.30 -19.93
N SER A 71 -12.39 -28.56 -20.61
CA SER A 71 -11.08 -29.04 -21.04
C SER A 71 -9.97 -28.79 -20.02
N SER A 72 -10.07 -27.68 -19.27
CA SER A 72 -9.12 -27.34 -18.21
C SER A 72 -9.72 -26.37 -17.21
N ILE A 73 -9.12 -26.32 -16.02
CA ILE A 73 -9.51 -25.40 -14.94
C ILE A 73 -8.27 -24.66 -14.46
N THR A 74 -8.36 -23.34 -14.38
CA THR A 74 -7.28 -22.47 -13.88
C THR A 74 -7.75 -21.73 -12.64
N GLY A 75 -6.98 -21.84 -11.56
CA GLY A 75 -7.22 -21.13 -10.30
C GLY A 75 -6.59 -19.74 -10.29
N GLY A 76 -7.33 -18.75 -9.79
CA GLY A 76 -6.77 -17.44 -9.41
C GLY A 76 -6.02 -17.49 -8.09
N VAL A 77 -5.53 -16.33 -7.65
CA VAL A 77 -4.80 -16.18 -6.37
C VAL A 77 -5.62 -16.76 -5.21
N GLY A 78 -4.97 -17.58 -4.37
CA GLY A 78 -5.59 -18.20 -3.20
C GLY A 78 -6.40 -19.47 -3.48
N CYS A 79 -6.52 -19.92 -4.74
CA CYS A 79 -7.19 -21.15 -5.11
C CYS A 79 -6.22 -22.13 -5.78
N LYS A 80 -6.02 -23.31 -5.21
CA LYS A 80 -5.09 -24.34 -5.70
C LYS A 80 -5.84 -25.62 -6.10
N ASN A 81 -5.26 -26.37 -7.02
CA ASN A 81 -5.73 -27.70 -7.44
C ASN A 81 -7.23 -27.78 -7.76
N PRO A 82 -7.80 -26.87 -8.58
CA PRO A 82 -9.21 -26.93 -8.90
C PRO A 82 -9.50 -28.15 -9.79
N SER A 83 -10.52 -28.92 -9.44
CA SER A 83 -10.99 -30.07 -10.22
C SER A 83 -12.50 -30.16 -10.19
N LEU A 84 -13.08 -30.76 -11.23
CA LEU A 84 -14.47 -31.18 -11.24
C LEU A 84 -14.52 -32.69 -11.05
N ARG A 85 -15.57 -33.19 -10.40
CA ARG A 85 -15.80 -34.64 -10.33
C ARG A 85 -16.08 -35.28 -11.70
N SER A 86 -16.63 -34.50 -12.63
CA SER A 86 -16.85 -34.86 -14.03
C SER A 86 -16.18 -33.84 -14.94
N ASN A 87 -15.72 -34.26 -16.13
CA ASN A 87 -15.13 -33.34 -17.11
C ASN A 87 -16.19 -32.51 -17.86
N GLU A 88 -17.43 -32.48 -17.39
CA GLU A 88 -18.53 -31.70 -17.97
C GLU A 88 -19.50 -31.21 -16.90
N ILE A 89 -20.23 -30.14 -17.22
CA ILE A 89 -21.37 -29.66 -16.44
C ILE A 89 -22.64 -30.04 -17.21
N PRO A 90 -23.43 -31.01 -16.72
CA PRO A 90 -24.55 -31.55 -17.49
C PRO A 90 -25.67 -30.53 -17.72
N ALA A 91 -26.38 -30.65 -18.84
CA ALA A 91 -27.56 -29.89 -19.18
C ALA A 91 -28.61 -29.99 -18.07
N LEU A 92 -29.18 -28.86 -17.65
CA LEU A 92 -30.17 -28.77 -16.58
C LEU A 92 -29.74 -29.46 -15.26
N GLY A 93 -28.44 -29.64 -15.08
CA GLY A 93 -27.87 -30.46 -14.01
C GLY A 93 -26.87 -29.70 -13.15
N VAL A 94 -26.19 -30.45 -12.28
CA VAL A 94 -25.25 -29.90 -11.29
C VAL A 94 -23.90 -30.59 -11.43
N ALA A 95 -22.82 -29.80 -11.45
CA ALA A 95 -21.46 -30.29 -11.29
C ALA A 95 -20.86 -29.85 -9.95
N VAL A 96 -19.94 -30.66 -9.42
CA VAL A 96 -19.24 -30.38 -8.16
C VAL A 96 -17.82 -29.95 -8.48
N LEU A 97 -17.53 -28.67 -8.27
CA LEU A 97 -16.21 -28.06 -8.37
C LEU A 97 -15.55 -28.05 -7.00
N GLN A 98 -14.35 -28.60 -6.89
CA GLN A 98 -13.59 -28.70 -5.65
C GLN A 98 -12.19 -28.11 -5.82
N PHE A 99 -11.71 -27.37 -4.83
CA PHE A 99 -10.39 -26.73 -4.86
C PHE A 99 -9.90 -26.46 -3.44
N GLN A 100 -8.58 -26.37 -3.29
CA GLN A 100 -7.97 -25.92 -2.05
C GLN A 100 -8.00 -24.40 -1.99
N VAL A 101 -8.45 -23.83 -0.88
CA VAL A 101 -8.46 -22.40 -0.61
C VAL A 101 -7.49 -22.09 0.52
N SER A 102 -6.83 -20.93 0.47
CA SER A 102 -5.90 -20.48 1.50
C SER A 102 -6.10 -18.99 1.74
N PRO A 103 -7.05 -18.61 2.62
CA PRO A 103 -7.27 -17.23 3.00
C PRO A 103 -5.96 -16.61 3.50
N PRO A 104 -5.58 -15.42 3.00
CA PRO A 104 -4.33 -14.81 3.43
C PRO A 104 -4.41 -14.37 4.90
N THR A 105 -3.27 -14.35 5.59
CA THR A 105 -3.14 -13.77 6.94
C THR A 105 -3.16 -12.23 6.93
N ARG A 106 -3.05 -11.64 5.73
CA ARG A 106 -3.01 -10.20 5.52
C ARG A 106 -3.65 -9.83 4.21
N ASN A 107 -4.55 -8.86 4.24
CA ASN A 107 -5.20 -8.32 3.05
C ASN A 107 -5.50 -6.83 3.27
N ARG A 108 -5.74 -6.09 2.19
CA ARG A 108 -6.17 -4.68 2.26
C ARG A 108 -7.67 -4.53 2.56
N ASP A 109 -8.40 -5.63 2.58
CA ASP A 109 -9.83 -5.68 2.88
C ASP A 109 -10.14 -6.96 3.69
N SER A 110 -11.20 -6.90 4.49
CA SER A 110 -11.81 -8.05 5.14
C SER A 110 -12.44 -9.03 4.15
N VAL A 111 -12.80 -8.58 2.95
CA VAL A 111 -13.40 -9.40 1.89
C VAL A 111 -12.35 -9.76 0.83
N PHE A 112 -12.20 -11.04 0.55
CA PHE A 112 -11.37 -11.54 -0.53
C PHE A 112 -12.22 -11.93 -1.74
N ARG A 113 -11.70 -11.63 -2.93
CA ARG A 113 -12.33 -11.98 -4.20
C ARG A 113 -11.35 -12.79 -5.05
N ALA A 114 -11.79 -13.97 -5.46
CA ALA A 114 -11.03 -14.86 -6.33
C ALA A 114 -11.81 -15.15 -7.60
N THR A 115 -11.15 -15.78 -8.57
CA THR A 115 -11.81 -16.25 -9.78
C THR A 115 -11.23 -17.60 -10.18
N LEU A 116 -12.09 -18.55 -10.52
CA LEU A 116 -11.74 -19.76 -11.23
C LEU A 116 -12.20 -19.64 -12.68
N ARG A 117 -11.36 -20.11 -13.60
CA ARG A 117 -11.66 -20.13 -15.03
C ARG A 117 -11.75 -21.58 -15.50
N LEU A 118 -12.92 -21.97 -16.00
CA LEU A 118 -13.16 -23.28 -16.59
C LEU A 118 -13.18 -23.10 -18.11
N ALA A 119 -12.18 -23.65 -18.81
CA ALA A 119 -12.11 -23.60 -20.27
C ALA A 119 -13.09 -24.61 -20.86
N VAL A 120 -13.92 -24.18 -21.81
CA VAL A 120 -14.92 -25.03 -22.46
C VAL A 120 -14.31 -25.70 -23.68
N ASP A 121 -14.53 -27.01 -23.84
CA ASP A 121 -14.19 -27.74 -25.06
C ASP A 121 -15.19 -27.40 -26.17
N ARG A 122 -14.80 -26.45 -27.02
CA ARG A 122 -15.65 -25.92 -28.09
C ARG A 122 -16.06 -26.98 -29.11
N THR A 123 -15.32 -28.09 -29.19
CA THR A 123 -15.62 -29.16 -30.15
C THR A 123 -16.77 -30.06 -29.69
N LYS A 124 -17.11 -30.03 -28.39
CA LYS A 124 -18.09 -30.92 -27.77
C LYS A 124 -19.36 -30.23 -27.28
N THR A 125 -19.31 -28.93 -26.97
CA THR A 125 -20.41 -28.20 -26.27
C THR A 125 -21.67 -27.95 -27.11
N GLY A 126 -21.68 -28.23 -28.43
CA GLY A 126 -22.80 -27.89 -29.32
C GLY A 126 -23.03 -26.39 -29.54
N VAL A 127 -22.42 -25.53 -28.71
CA VAL A 127 -22.50 -24.05 -28.74
C VAL A 127 -21.08 -23.45 -28.83
N PRO A 128 -20.45 -23.40 -30.03
CA PRO A 128 -19.03 -23.08 -30.19
C PRO A 128 -18.63 -21.66 -29.76
N SER A 129 -19.62 -20.77 -29.61
CA SER A 129 -19.40 -19.40 -29.14
C SER A 129 -18.96 -19.38 -27.68
N ILE A 130 -19.37 -20.34 -26.85
CA ILE A 130 -18.99 -20.39 -25.43
C ILE A 130 -17.57 -20.91 -25.30
N THR A 131 -16.72 -20.13 -24.66
CA THR A 131 -15.28 -20.42 -24.56
C THR A 131 -14.83 -20.66 -23.12
N THR A 132 -15.60 -20.17 -22.15
CA THR A 132 -15.19 -20.13 -20.74
C THR A 132 -16.42 -20.00 -19.84
N VAL A 133 -16.38 -20.71 -18.71
CA VAL A 133 -17.20 -20.41 -17.53
C VAL A 133 -16.31 -19.77 -16.47
N ARG A 134 -16.66 -18.55 -16.05
CA ARG A 134 -15.98 -17.82 -14.98
C ARG A 134 -16.73 -18.03 -13.67
N VAL A 135 -16.07 -18.58 -12.66
CA VAL A 135 -16.64 -18.68 -11.31
C VAL A 135 -15.99 -17.60 -10.44
N ALA A 136 -16.73 -16.55 -10.13
CA ALA A 136 -16.32 -15.51 -9.20
C ALA A 136 -16.57 -15.98 -7.76
N LEU A 137 -15.52 -15.98 -6.95
CA LEU A 137 -15.57 -16.41 -5.55
C LEU A 137 -15.46 -15.19 -4.65
N THR A 138 -16.29 -15.12 -3.62
CA THR A 138 -16.20 -14.11 -2.57
C THR A 138 -16.19 -14.81 -1.21
N TYR A 139 -15.39 -14.30 -0.27
CA TYR A 139 -15.46 -14.72 1.13
C TYR A 139 -14.92 -13.63 2.05
N ARG A 140 -15.37 -13.63 3.31
CA ARG A 140 -14.82 -12.79 4.37
C ARG A 140 -13.70 -13.55 5.09
N ILE A 141 -12.58 -12.89 5.33
CA ILE A 141 -11.46 -13.45 6.09
C ILE A 141 -11.78 -13.27 7.58
N LYS A 142 -11.81 -14.35 8.35
CA LYS A 142 -12.07 -14.36 9.79
C LYS A 142 -10.77 -14.47 10.57
N GLY A 143 -10.68 -13.79 11.71
CA GLY A 143 -9.52 -13.90 12.60
C GLY A 143 -8.29 -13.11 12.16
N MET A 144 -8.47 -12.10 11.28
CA MET A 144 -7.38 -11.27 10.79
C MET A 144 -7.17 -10.06 11.71
N LEU A 145 -5.90 -9.69 11.92
CA LEU A 145 -5.49 -8.44 12.54
C LEU A 145 -4.28 -7.93 11.77
N CYS A 146 -4.44 -6.87 10.97
CA CYS A 146 -3.31 -6.36 10.19
C CYS A 146 -3.41 -4.87 9.85
N PHE A 147 -2.27 -4.23 9.70
CA PHE A 147 -2.14 -2.98 8.96
C PHE A 147 -2.09 -3.29 7.45
N PRO A 148 -2.85 -2.59 6.59
CA PRO A 148 -2.82 -2.83 5.15
C PRO A 148 -1.47 -2.42 4.52
N ASP A 149 -0.85 -1.37 5.05
CA ASP A 149 0.47 -0.87 4.63
C ASP A 149 1.54 -1.27 5.63
N ARG A 150 2.78 -1.50 5.15
CA ARG A 150 3.94 -1.82 6.02
C ARG A 150 4.73 -0.59 6.44
N LEU A 151 4.66 0.47 5.63
CA LEU A 151 5.45 1.67 5.77
C LEU A 151 4.56 2.86 5.48
N ILE A 152 4.53 3.82 6.40
CA ILE A 152 3.81 5.08 6.25
C ILE A 152 4.81 6.22 6.47
N SER A 153 4.89 7.12 5.50
CA SER A 153 5.66 8.36 5.65
C SER A 153 4.76 9.45 6.21
N VAL A 154 5.25 10.18 7.20
CA VAL A 154 4.49 11.24 7.89
C VAL A 154 5.36 12.48 7.96
N ASP A 155 4.87 13.60 7.43
CA ASP A 155 5.47 14.92 7.61
C ASP A 155 4.78 15.60 8.80
N VAL A 156 5.52 15.91 9.86
CA VAL A 156 5.00 16.54 11.07
C VAL A 156 5.37 18.02 11.08
N PRO A 157 4.39 18.95 11.18
CA PRO A 157 4.64 20.38 11.27
C PRO A 157 5.56 20.72 12.45
N ASP A 158 6.34 21.79 12.32
CA ASP A 158 7.24 22.20 13.39
C ASP A 158 6.47 22.82 14.56
N GLY A 159 6.89 22.49 15.79
CA GLY A 159 6.31 23.06 17.02
C GLY A 159 4.87 22.63 17.33
N GLU A 160 4.24 21.79 16.50
CA GLU A 160 2.88 21.33 16.69
C GLU A 160 2.78 19.84 17.01
N SER A 161 1.71 19.49 17.72
CA SER A 161 1.29 18.11 17.90
C SER A 161 0.39 17.70 16.74
N MET A 162 0.78 16.67 16.01
CA MET A 162 0.03 16.15 14.87
C MET A 162 -0.71 14.86 15.24
N PRO A 163 -2.05 14.83 15.17
CA PRO A 163 -2.79 13.58 15.27
C PRO A 163 -2.58 12.76 13.98
N LEU A 164 -2.15 11.52 14.14
CA LEU A 164 -1.96 10.56 13.06
C LEU A 164 -2.96 9.42 13.22
N ALA A 165 -3.77 9.18 12.19
CA ALA A 165 -4.70 8.06 12.13
C ALA A 165 -4.16 6.98 11.17
N ILE A 166 -3.82 5.82 11.73
CA ILE A 166 -3.26 4.70 10.96
C ILE A 166 -4.34 3.63 10.80
N PRO A 167 -4.82 3.38 9.57
CA PRO A 167 -5.87 2.40 9.35
C PRO A 167 -5.37 0.98 9.62
N PHE A 168 -6.23 0.15 10.19
CA PHE A 168 -5.99 -1.29 10.33
C PHE A 168 -7.28 -2.06 10.06
N ILE A 169 -7.14 -3.36 9.85
CA ILE A 169 -8.26 -4.27 9.63
C ILE A 169 -8.25 -5.30 10.74
N SER A 170 -9.41 -5.48 11.37
CA SER A 170 -9.65 -6.55 12.33
C SER A 170 -10.94 -7.27 11.97
N THR A 171 -10.87 -8.60 11.89
CA THR A 171 -12.02 -9.50 11.74
C THR A 171 -12.07 -10.52 12.87
N LEU A 172 -11.60 -10.09 14.05
CA LEU A 172 -11.66 -10.87 15.28
C LEU A 172 -13.08 -10.83 15.85
N ASP A 173 -13.53 -11.93 16.45
CA ASP A 173 -14.85 -12.04 17.11
C ASP A 173 -14.86 -11.33 18.49
N ARG A 174 -14.32 -10.12 18.60
CA ARG A 174 -14.19 -9.42 19.89
C ARG A 174 -14.14 -7.90 19.76
N PRO A 175 -14.42 -7.16 20.85
CA PRO A 175 -14.34 -5.71 20.86
C PRO A 175 -12.91 -5.21 20.63
N LEU A 176 -12.76 -4.18 19.80
CA LEU A 176 -11.48 -3.52 19.54
C LEU A 176 -10.85 -2.90 20.79
N SER A 177 -11.64 -2.58 21.82
CA SER A 177 -11.17 -2.07 23.11
C SER A 177 -10.29 -3.05 23.88
N GLN A 178 -10.23 -4.32 23.47
CA GLN A 178 -9.35 -5.34 24.06
C GLN A 178 -7.99 -5.42 23.39
N LEU A 179 -7.80 -4.75 22.24
CA LEU A 179 -6.52 -4.70 21.55
C LEU A 179 -5.57 -3.73 22.25
N GLN A 180 -4.28 -4.04 22.19
CA GLN A 180 -3.22 -3.23 22.78
C GLN A 180 -2.40 -2.57 21.67
N VAL A 181 -2.17 -1.27 21.81
CA VAL A 181 -1.25 -0.53 20.96
C VAL A 181 0.07 -0.36 21.69
N LYS A 182 1.17 -0.69 21.03
CA LYS A 182 2.53 -0.42 21.50
C LYS A 182 3.26 0.41 20.47
N THR A 183 4.02 1.38 20.95
CA THR A 183 4.82 2.30 20.13
C THR A 183 6.29 2.14 20.50
N SER A 184 7.17 2.25 19.51
CA SER A 184 8.62 2.18 19.71
C SER A 184 9.36 3.14 18.78
N GLY A 185 10.67 3.30 19.00
CA GLY A 185 11.51 4.24 18.25
C GLY A 185 11.24 5.67 18.67
N VAL A 186 11.16 6.60 17.72
CA VAL A 186 10.89 8.02 18.05
C VAL A 186 9.48 8.27 18.60
N ALA A 187 8.59 7.29 18.53
CA ALA A 187 7.25 7.32 19.11
C ALA A 187 7.14 6.54 20.42
N GLU A 188 8.24 6.03 20.99
CA GLU A 188 8.21 5.25 22.23
C GLU A 188 7.54 6.02 23.37
N GLY A 189 6.59 5.38 24.05
CA GLY A 189 5.83 5.98 25.15
C GLY A 189 4.64 6.84 24.71
N ILE A 190 4.43 7.07 23.40
CA ILE A 190 3.22 7.71 22.90
C ILE A 190 2.04 6.75 23.07
N GLU A 191 0.99 7.21 23.76
CA GLU A 191 -0.25 6.47 23.89
C GLU A 191 -1.02 6.43 22.56
N GLY A 192 -1.37 5.22 22.12
CA GLY A 192 -2.23 5.01 20.97
C GLY A 192 -3.66 4.67 21.39
N LYS A 193 -4.63 5.35 20.78
CA LYS A 193 -6.06 5.11 20.98
C LYS A 193 -6.65 4.44 19.75
N ILE A 194 -7.42 3.37 19.96
CA ILE A 194 -8.15 2.73 18.87
C ILE A 194 -9.48 3.44 18.68
N VAL A 195 -9.75 3.84 17.43
CA VAL A 195 -11.00 4.48 17.04
C VAL A 195 -11.63 3.69 15.92
N ALA A 196 -12.91 3.36 16.10
CA ALA A 196 -13.75 2.80 15.06
C ALA A 196 -14.74 3.86 14.60
N SER A 197 -14.77 4.12 13.30
CA SER A 197 -15.83 4.86 12.61
C SER A 197 -16.53 3.92 11.64
N ASP A 198 -17.70 4.32 11.12
CA ASP A 198 -18.49 3.50 10.21
C ASP A 198 -17.64 2.97 9.04
N GLY A 199 -17.34 1.68 9.08
CA GLY A 199 -16.57 0.96 8.06
C GLY A 199 -15.04 1.06 8.14
N ALA A 200 -14.45 1.79 9.10
CA ALA A 200 -12.99 1.91 9.22
C ALA A 200 -12.51 1.90 10.68
N SER A 201 -11.44 1.15 10.93
CA SER A 201 -10.74 1.15 12.22
C SER A 201 -9.37 1.77 12.06
N SER A 202 -8.96 2.60 13.01
CA SER A 202 -7.64 3.22 13.01
C SER A 202 -7.05 3.27 14.41
N VAL A 203 -5.71 3.22 14.46
CA VAL A 203 -4.94 3.60 15.63
C VAL A 203 -4.65 5.10 15.50
N GLN A 204 -5.13 5.88 16.46
CA GLN A 204 -4.82 7.29 16.61
C GLN A 204 -3.64 7.44 17.57
N VAL A 205 -2.59 8.10 17.10
CA VAL A 205 -1.47 8.54 17.93
C VAL A 205 -1.28 10.04 17.75
N VAL A 206 -0.74 10.72 18.76
CA VAL A 206 -0.38 12.14 18.64
C VAL A 206 1.13 12.24 18.68
N ILE A 207 1.72 12.71 17.58
CA ILE A 207 3.17 12.93 17.49
C ILE A 207 3.44 14.38 17.86
N ASP A 208 4.16 14.60 18.95
CA ASP A 208 4.55 15.93 19.41
C ASP A 208 5.94 16.31 18.87
N ALA A 209 5.97 17.14 17.82
CA ALA A 209 7.23 17.68 17.29
C ALA A 209 7.83 18.80 18.15
N GLY A 210 7.08 19.34 19.11
CA GLY A 210 7.53 20.35 20.07
C GLY A 210 8.46 19.79 21.15
N ALA A 211 8.51 18.47 21.32
CA ALA A 211 9.51 17.83 22.16
C ALA A 211 10.91 18.14 21.63
N ALA A 212 11.74 18.81 22.45
CA ALA A 212 13.03 19.44 22.08
C ALA A 212 14.11 18.53 21.44
N LYS A 213 13.79 17.26 21.17
CA LYS A 213 14.67 16.26 20.53
C LYS A 213 14.12 15.73 19.20
N PHE A 214 12.98 16.19 18.72
CA PHE A 214 12.37 15.67 17.50
C PHE A 214 13.09 16.17 16.23
N ARG A 215 13.84 15.28 15.57
CA ARG A 215 14.52 15.53 14.29
C ARG A 215 13.92 14.72 13.13
N GLY A 216 12.76 14.11 13.35
CA GLY A 216 12.29 12.98 12.55
C GLY A 216 13.03 11.69 12.89
N GLY A 217 12.56 10.58 12.32
CA GLY A 217 13.14 9.27 12.53
C GLY A 217 12.17 8.13 12.26
N HIS A 218 12.56 6.94 12.69
CA HIS A 218 11.76 5.73 12.53
C HIS A 218 10.98 5.43 13.81
N ALA A 219 9.71 5.10 13.65
CA ALA A 219 8.87 4.57 14.71
C ALA A 219 8.18 3.29 14.24
N THR A 220 7.78 2.44 15.18
CA THR A 220 6.92 1.29 14.87
C THR A 220 5.67 1.37 15.74
N ILE A 221 4.53 1.09 15.12
CA ILE A 221 3.28 0.87 15.83
C ILE A 221 2.90 -0.58 15.70
N THR A 222 2.76 -1.24 16.85
CA THR A 222 2.33 -2.63 16.95
C THR A 222 0.94 -2.68 17.56
N LEU A 223 0.04 -3.38 16.89
CA LEU A 223 -1.29 -3.71 17.37
C LEU A 223 -1.31 -5.19 17.75
N ALA A 224 -1.71 -5.51 18.97
CA ALA A 224 -1.71 -6.88 19.48
C ALA A 224 -3.05 -7.24 20.12
N ASP A 225 -3.49 -8.47 19.90
CA ASP A 225 -4.58 -9.11 20.63
C ASP A 225 -3.98 -10.06 21.69
N PRO A 226 -4.05 -9.73 22.98
CA PRO A 226 -3.42 -10.51 24.03
C PRO A 226 -4.03 -11.91 24.22
N THR A 227 -5.27 -12.15 23.77
CA THR A 227 -5.92 -13.45 24.01
C THR A 227 -5.65 -14.45 22.88
N SER A 228 -5.62 -13.98 21.62
CA SER A 228 -5.27 -14.86 20.50
C SER A 228 -3.76 -14.95 20.27
N GLY A 229 -2.98 -14.02 20.83
CA GLY A 229 -1.55 -13.90 20.58
C GLY A 229 -1.22 -13.29 19.21
N LEU A 230 -2.22 -12.87 18.43
CA LEU A 230 -2.01 -12.22 17.15
C LEU A 230 -1.46 -10.81 17.34
N SER A 231 -0.53 -10.43 16.49
CA SER A 231 -0.01 -9.06 16.44
C SER A 231 0.41 -8.70 15.02
N ASP A 232 0.28 -7.43 14.66
CA ASP A 232 0.86 -6.89 13.45
C ASP A 232 1.49 -5.52 13.71
N SER A 233 2.42 -5.13 12.85
CA SER A 233 3.18 -3.90 12.99
C SER A 233 3.27 -3.13 11.67
N VAL A 234 3.31 -1.80 11.80
CA VAL A 234 3.58 -0.85 10.72
C VAL A 234 4.74 0.05 11.11
N GLU A 235 5.63 0.27 10.15
CA GLU A 235 6.76 1.19 10.28
C GLU A 235 6.32 2.60 9.86
N LEU A 236 6.72 3.58 10.65
CA LEU A 236 6.54 5.00 10.36
C LEU A 236 7.90 5.60 10.05
N VAL A 237 7.98 6.33 8.93
CA VAL A 237 9.10 7.22 8.64
C VAL A 237 8.60 8.63 8.83
N ILE A 238 9.02 9.24 9.94
CA ILE A 238 8.51 10.53 10.34
C ILE A 238 9.55 11.58 9.97
N TYR A 239 9.17 12.54 9.14
CA TYR A 239 9.95 13.68 8.78
C TYR A 239 9.45 14.88 9.55
N ARG A 240 10.37 15.71 10.04
CA ARG A 240 10.02 17.06 10.47
C ARG A 240 9.79 17.88 9.21
N GLN A 241 8.60 18.45 9.07
CA GLN A 241 8.31 19.39 8.01
C GLN A 241 9.22 20.60 8.20
N GLN A 242 10.03 20.88 7.19
CA GLN A 242 10.84 22.08 7.18
C GLN A 242 10.04 23.17 6.46
N PRO A 243 10.07 24.42 6.96
CA PRO A 243 9.43 25.56 6.30
C PRO A 243 10.03 25.86 4.91
N VAL A 244 11.16 25.22 4.59
CA VAL A 244 11.79 25.27 3.27
C VAL A 244 12.18 23.87 2.82
N ARG A 245 11.92 23.56 1.56
CA ARG A 245 12.33 22.32 0.90
C ARG A 245 13.25 22.62 -0.29
N ILE A 246 14.38 21.92 -0.36
CA ILE A 246 15.28 21.96 -1.52
C ILE A 246 15.18 20.62 -2.27
N SER A 247 14.95 20.68 -3.58
CA SER A 247 14.80 19.52 -4.46
C SER A 247 15.66 19.66 -5.72
N PRO A 248 16.46 18.66 -6.11
CA PRO A 248 16.60 17.34 -5.49
C PRO A 248 17.36 17.40 -4.14
N ARG A 249 17.18 16.38 -3.29
CA ARG A 249 17.92 16.24 -2.02
C ARG A 249 19.42 16.05 -2.22
N THR A 250 19.84 15.54 -3.39
CA THR A 250 21.23 15.42 -3.81
C THR A 250 21.47 16.29 -5.03
N LEU A 251 22.29 17.33 -4.88
CA LEU A 251 22.66 18.22 -5.98
C LEU A 251 23.78 17.59 -6.81
N HIS A 252 23.56 17.50 -8.12
CA HIS A 252 24.56 17.02 -9.05
C HIS A 252 25.31 18.20 -9.66
N PHE A 253 26.55 18.40 -9.24
CA PHE A 253 27.44 19.39 -9.83
C PHE A 253 27.98 18.89 -11.16
N ARG A 254 27.88 19.75 -12.17
CA ARG A 254 28.38 19.53 -13.53
C ARG A 254 29.37 20.61 -13.90
N GLN A 255 30.33 20.26 -14.74
CA GLN A 255 31.26 21.23 -15.32
C GLN A 255 30.51 22.29 -16.13
N SER A 256 30.90 23.54 -15.94
CA SER A 256 30.44 24.74 -16.64
C SER A 256 31.64 25.63 -16.97
N GLU A 257 31.44 26.69 -17.75
CA GLU A 257 32.51 27.58 -18.20
C GLU A 257 33.27 28.26 -17.04
N SER A 258 32.58 28.53 -15.93
CA SER A 258 33.12 29.24 -14.76
C SER A 258 33.47 28.31 -13.58
N GLY A 259 33.36 26.99 -13.74
CA GLY A 259 33.60 26.02 -12.66
C GLY A 259 32.54 24.92 -12.62
N LEU A 260 32.18 24.47 -11.42
CA LEU A 260 31.13 23.48 -11.20
C LEU A 260 29.81 24.17 -10.86
N SER A 261 28.70 23.71 -11.43
CA SER A 261 27.38 24.24 -11.12
C SER A 261 26.33 23.15 -10.92
N ALA A 262 25.38 23.42 -10.03
CA ALA A 262 24.22 22.58 -9.78
C ALA A 262 22.96 23.45 -9.73
N VAL A 263 21.81 22.85 -10.02
CA VAL A 263 20.51 23.52 -9.99
C VAL A 263 19.59 22.74 -9.07
N ALA A 264 18.84 23.47 -8.25
CA ALA A 264 17.77 22.92 -7.42
C ALA A 264 16.56 23.85 -7.43
N ILE A 265 15.47 23.37 -6.87
CA ILE A 265 14.23 24.08 -6.62
C ILE A 265 14.11 24.24 -5.11
N LEU A 266 13.99 25.49 -4.67
CA LEU A 266 13.66 25.87 -3.31
C LEU A 266 12.16 26.18 -3.24
N GLN A 267 11.46 25.51 -2.34
CA GLN A 267 10.05 25.73 -2.09
C GLN A 267 9.88 26.18 -0.63
N ILE A 268 9.20 27.30 -0.41
CA ILE A 268 8.77 27.74 0.91
C ILE A 268 7.43 27.07 1.20
N VAL A 269 7.37 26.31 2.29
CA VAL A 269 6.16 25.63 2.75
C VAL A 269 5.60 26.47 3.90
N SER A 270 4.56 27.27 3.63
CA SER A 270 3.85 28.01 4.67
C SER A 270 2.44 27.47 4.87
N ASP A 271 1.98 27.44 6.12
CA ASP A 271 0.69 26.87 6.53
C ASP A 271 -0.52 27.74 6.13
N ASP A 272 -0.28 28.95 5.60
CA ASP A 272 -1.29 29.96 5.30
C ASP A 272 -2.21 29.65 4.09
N ASP A 273 -2.01 28.55 3.37
CA ASP A 273 -2.82 28.22 2.19
C ASP A 273 -4.29 27.84 2.53
N GLN A 274 -4.68 27.79 3.81
CA GLN A 274 -6.07 27.58 4.24
C GLN A 274 -6.81 28.83 4.75
N SER A 275 -6.15 29.99 4.85
CA SER A 275 -6.78 31.21 5.41
C SER A 275 -6.84 32.36 4.41
N ASN A 276 -8.04 32.54 3.83
CA ASN A 276 -8.52 33.71 3.08
C ASN A 276 -7.89 33.99 1.69
N PRO A 277 -8.60 33.70 0.58
CA PRO A 277 -8.17 34.04 -0.78
C PRO A 277 -8.32 35.54 -1.13
N GLY A 278 -8.31 36.45 -0.14
CA GLY A 278 -8.63 37.87 -0.32
C GLY A 278 -7.72 38.85 0.39
N GLY A 279 -6.65 38.39 1.03
CA GLY A 279 -5.64 39.25 1.64
C GLY A 279 -4.48 39.46 0.68
N ASP A 280 -4.34 40.69 0.18
CA ASP A 280 -3.20 41.21 -0.59
C ASP A 280 -1.95 41.25 0.33
N ARG A 281 -1.49 40.08 0.79
CA ARG A 281 -0.21 39.95 1.50
C ARG A 281 0.88 39.97 0.46
N ASP A 282 1.73 40.99 0.55
CA ASP A 282 2.93 41.13 -0.27
C ASP A 282 3.68 39.79 -0.35
N PRO A 283 4.00 39.29 -1.55
CA PRO A 283 4.66 38.00 -1.69
C PRO A 283 6.08 38.10 -1.16
N VAL A 284 6.35 37.55 0.03
CA VAL A 284 7.66 37.35 0.69
C VAL A 284 8.78 38.13 -0.03
N SER A 285 8.83 39.45 0.20
CA SER A 285 9.54 40.39 -0.68
C SER A 285 11.06 40.27 -0.65
N SER A 286 11.61 39.41 0.20
CA SER A 286 13.04 39.08 0.22
C SER A 286 13.25 37.62 0.61
N LEU A 287 13.47 36.77 -0.39
CA LEU A 287 14.14 35.49 -0.18
C LEU A 287 15.64 35.73 -0.35
N PHE A 288 16.40 35.38 0.67
CA PHE A 288 17.86 35.34 0.63
C PHE A 288 18.33 33.92 0.93
N CYS A 289 19.27 33.41 0.15
CA CYS A 289 19.71 32.03 0.21
C CYS A 289 21.22 31.96 0.05
N GLU A 290 21.90 31.45 1.07
CA GLU A 290 23.33 31.17 1.05
C GLU A 290 23.55 29.66 1.12
N ALA A 291 24.64 29.20 0.52
CA ALA A 291 25.06 27.81 0.57
C ALA A 291 26.51 27.73 1.02
N PHE A 292 26.83 26.76 1.88
CA PHE A 292 28.16 26.53 2.41
C PHE A 292 28.54 25.06 2.28
N VAL A 293 29.81 24.80 2.03
CA VAL A 293 30.42 23.47 2.11
C VAL A 293 31.68 23.63 2.96
N ASP A 294 31.75 22.91 4.08
CA ASP A 294 32.83 22.99 5.07
C ASP A 294 33.20 24.43 5.50
N GLY A 295 32.18 25.27 5.67
CA GLY A 295 32.34 26.67 6.05
C GLY A 295 32.77 27.60 4.91
N GLN A 296 33.03 27.09 3.71
CA GLN A 296 33.27 27.90 2.52
C GLN A 296 31.95 28.25 1.83
N GLU A 297 31.70 29.54 1.63
CA GLU A 297 30.53 30.05 0.93
C GLU A 297 30.59 29.70 -0.57
N LEU A 298 29.46 29.24 -1.09
CA LEU A 298 29.23 28.97 -2.51
C LEU A 298 28.48 30.14 -3.15
N SER A 299 28.73 30.39 -4.43
CA SER A 299 27.98 31.41 -5.16
C SER A 299 26.58 30.89 -5.47
N VAL A 300 25.55 31.54 -4.92
CA VAL A 300 24.14 31.17 -5.12
C VAL A 300 23.43 32.27 -5.90
N SER A 301 22.76 31.90 -6.99
CA SER A 301 21.79 32.76 -7.66
C SER A 301 20.39 32.17 -7.53
N THR A 302 19.41 33.04 -7.28
CA THR A 302 18.03 32.63 -7.01
C THR A 302 17.08 33.35 -7.96
N THR A 303 16.25 32.60 -8.66
CA THR A 303 15.25 33.12 -9.60
C THR A 303 13.87 32.63 -9.20
N ARG A 304 12.93 33.54 -8.94
CA ARG A 304 11.54 33.18 -8.65
C ARG A 304 10.89 32.54 -9.88
N VAL A 305 10.28 31.36 -9.69
CA VAL A 305 9.58 30.62 -10.76
C VAL A 305 8.07 30.83 -10.64
N SER A 306 7.53 30.74 -9.42
CA SER A 306 6.13 30.99 -9.11
C SER A 306 5.99 31.48 -7.67
N ASP A 307 4.76 31.52 -7.16
CA ASP A 307 4.57 31.78 -5.74
C ASP A 307 5.24 30.70 -4.88
N LYS A 308 5.99 31.13 -3.86
CA LYS A 308 6.78 30.28 -2.93
C LYS A 308 7.78 29.30 -3.58
N ILE A 309 8.00 29.34 -4.90
CA ILE A 309 8.90 28.42 -5.61
C ILE A 309 9.98 29.20 -6.35
N TYR A 310 11.22 28.85 -6.08
CA TYR A 310 12.41 29.49 -6.59
C TYR A 310 13.36 28.45 -7.20
N ARG A 311 13.95 28.79 -8.33
CA ARG A 311 15.07 28.04 -8.90
C ARG A 311 16.35 28.61 -8.30
N ILE A 312 17.14 27.77 -7.66
CA ILE A 312 18.45 28.12 -7.14
C ILE A 312 19.52 27.48 -8.02
N GLN A 313 20.53 28.25 -8.39
CA GLN A 313 21.74 27.76 -9.05
C GLN A 313 22.92 28.04 -8.15
N VAL A 314 23.69 26.99 -7.87
CA VAL A 314 24.89 27.05 -7.04
C VAL A 314 26.10 26.87 -7.93
N GLN A 315 27.11 27.71 -7.75
CA GLN A 315 28.36 27.68 -8.48
C GLN A 315 29.55 27.65 -7.51
N THR A 316 30.58 26.90 -7.88
CA THR A 316 31.81 26.77 -7.09
C THR A 316 32.99 26.27 -7.93
N THR A 317 34.18 26.24 -7.35
CA THR A 317 35.40 25.68 -7.95
C THR A 317 35.60 24.22 -7.53
N SER A 318 36.40 23.45 -8.28
CA SER A 318 36.69 22.04 -7.96
C SER A 318 37.30 21.91 -6.55
N ASP A 319 38.24 22.80 -6.22
CA ASP A 319 38.98 22.81 -4.96
C ASP A 319 38.08 22.90 -3.72
N ALA A 320 36.94 23.58 -3.82
CA ALA A 320 36.00 23.74 -2.71
C ALA A 320 35.23 22.44 -2.41
N LEU A 321 34.91 21.65 -3.45
CA LEU A 321 34.19 20.39 -3.29
C LEU A 321 35.13 19.20 -3.04
N GLU A 322 36.38 19.28 -3.49
CA GLU A 322 37.41 18.28 -3.25
C GLU A 322 37.96 18.33 -1.82
N ARG A 323 38.07 19.51 -1.22
CA ARG A 323 38.42 19.66 0.21
C ARG A 323 37.37 19.07 1.14
N ALA A 324 36.11 19.05 0.72
CA ALA A 324 34.99 18.46 1.45
C ALA A 324 34.78 16.96 1.21
N ALA A 325 35.75 16.30 0.58
CA ALA A 325 35.70 14.90 0.21
C ALA A 325 36.64 14.02 1.05
N ASP A 326 36.79 14.31 2.36
CA ASP A 326 37.46 13.38 3.27
C ASP A 326 36.61 12.10 3.47
N GLU A 327 37.27 10.94 3.45
CA GLU A 327 36.69 9.64 3.06
C GLU A 327 35.57 9.06 3.94
N ASN A 328 35.15 9.72 5.03
CA ASN A 328 34.17 9.17 5.98
C ASN A 328 32.95 10.06 6.29
N GLU A 329 32.84 11.27 5.75
CA GLU A 329 31.67 12.13 5.96
C GLU A 329 30.84 12.30 4.68
N LEU A 330 29.51 12.21 4.82
CA LEU A 330 28.59 12.42 3.70
C LEU A 330 28.72 13.87 3.21
N ARG A 331 29.11 14.02 1.93
CA ARG A 331 29.21 15.30 1.22
C ARG A 331 27.93 16.12 1.31
N GLN A 332 27.94 17.19 2.11
CA GLN A 332 26.78 18.01 2.41
C GLN A 332 26.99 19.48 2.06
N ILE A 333 25.93 20.13 1.60
CA ILE A 333 25.78 21.57 1.51
C ILE A 333 24.87 22.00 2.67
N GLN A 334 25.31 23.01 3.42
CA GLN A 334 24.50 23.71 4.40
C GLN A 334 23.87 24.93 3.74
N TRP A 335 22.56 25.09 3.88
CA TRP A 335 21.81 26.20 3.33
C TRP A 335 21.31 27.11 4.44
N ASN A 336 21.58 28.40 4.31
CA ASN A 336 20.94 29.43 5.12
C ASN A 336 19.85 30.08 4.24
N VAL A 337 18.59 29.77 4.51
CA VAL A 337 17.46 30.36 3.79
C VAL A 337 16.77 31.36 4.70
N ILE A 338 16.72 32.62 4.28
CA ILE A 338 16.00 33.69 4.96
C ILE A 338 14.79 34.04 4.10
N ALA A 339 13.59 33.84 4.63
CA ALA A 339 12.33 34.13 3.96
C ALA A 339 11.48 35.03 4.87
N GLY A 340 11.42 36.32 4.56
CA GLY A 340 10.84 37.30 5.49
C GLY A 340 11.67 37.41 6.77
N ASP A 341 11.02 37.22 7.93
CA ASP A 341 11.66 37.29 9.26
C ASP A 341 12.21 35.93 9.74
N GLU A 342 12.03 34.87 8.97
CA GLU A 342 12.46 33.53 9.34
C GLU A 342 13.81 33.16 8.74
N LYS A 343 14.71 32.61 9.58
CA LYS A 343 15.96 31.98 9.14
C LYS A 343 15.87 30.48 9.32
N VAL A 344 16.02 29.75 8.23
CA VAL A 344 15.89 28.29 8.15
C VAL A 344 17.23 27.70 7.72
N LEU A 345 17.71 26.72 8.49
CA LEU A 345 18.90 25.95 8.16
C LEU A 345 18.48 24.62 7.54
N VAL A 346 18.88 24.38 6.29
CA VAL A 346 18.57 23.13 5.56
C VAL A 346 19.87 22.47 5.11
N GLN A 347 19.88 21.14 5.00
CA GLN A 347 21.01 20.39 4.46
C GLN A 347 20.60 19.64 3.20
N SER A 348 21.49 19.60 2.22
CA SER A 348 21.36 18.73 1.04
C SER A 348 22.66 17.99 0.80
N PHE A 349 22.60 16.83 0.16
CA PHE A 349 23.80 16.13 -0.28
C PHE A 349 24.28 16.67 -1.62
N PHE A 350 25.52 16.37 -2.00
CA PHE A 350 25.98 16.63 -3.35
C PHE A 350 26.81 15.49 -3.94
N ALA A 351 26.79 15.41 -5.26
CA ALA A 351 27.64 14.54 -6.06
C ALA A 351 28.27 15.36 -7.18
N VAL A 352 29.54 15.09 -7.50
CA VAL A 352 30.24 15.71 -8.62
C VAL A 352 30.24 14.73 -9.79
N SER A 353 29.52 15.06 -10.86
CA SER A 353 29.54 14.26 -12.07
C SER A 353 30.77 14.63 -12.88
N ARG A 354 31.81 13.79 -12.80
CA ARG A 354 32.90 13.80 -13.78
C ARG A 354 32.33 13.25 -15.07
N SER A 355 31.88 14.11 -15.98
CA SER A 355 31.56 13.65 -17.34
C SER A 355 32.82 13.02 -17.91
N ALA A 356 32.77 11.73 -18.22
CA ALA A 356 33.74 11.11 -19.09
C ALA A 356 33.59 11.80 -20.44
N VAL A 357 34.49 12.73 -20.75
CA VAL A 357 34.66 13.19 -22.12
C VAL A 357 35.16 11.96 -22.86
N SER A 358 34.25 11.33 -23.58
CA SER A 358 34.57 10.45 -24.70
C SER A 358 35.45 11.25 -25.65
N GLU A 359 36.76 11.05 -25.59
CA GLU A 359 37.65 11.38 -26.68
C GLU A 359 37.13 10.65 -27.94
N LEU A 360 36.66 11.44 -28.91
CA LEU A 360 36.52 11.03 -30.30
C LEU A 360 37.48 11.87 -31.12
#